data_AF-A0A8S3WLX5-F1
#
_entry.id   AF-A0A8S3WLX5-F1
#
_cell.length_a   1.000
_cell.length_b   1.000
_cell.length_c   1.000
_cell.angle_alpha   90.00
_cell.angle_beta   90.00
_cell.angle_gamma   90.00
#
_symmetry.space_group_name_H-M   'P 1'
#
loop_
_entity.id
_entity.type
_entity.pdbx_description
1 polymer ?
#
loop_
_entity_poly.entity_id
_entity_poly.type
_entity_poly.pdbx_seq_one_letter_code
_entity_poly.pdbx_strand_id
1 'polypeptide(L)'
;MKQYDFSCAGITKIGFQKLGDRKAMWKCSTCKNTSSGSPAPGRSNFCTPSDLDGIRGELRGLSEQMSSLPKLLDSVKNIQAELADLKTIKCELSVVKDSLDYVHASIDMLIARIAEVDREIQTLQKTKEDVTRLEHRLQKLEAVFNDGGSGHD
;
A
#
# COMPACT_ATOMS: atom_id res chain seq x y z
N MET A 1 -55.82 -43.92 -4.48
CA MET A 1 -54.58 -44.17 -3.71
C MET A 1 -53.96 -42.82 -3.36
N LYS A 2 -53.70 -42.52 -2.08
CA LYS A 2 -53.00 -41.29 -1.67
C LYS A 2 -51.49 -41.54 -1.78
N GLN A 3 -50.82 -40.81 -2.65
CA GLN A 3 -49.38 -40.93 -2.88
C GLN A 3 -48.64 -40.04 -1.87
N TYR A 4 -47.83 -40.65 -1.00
CA TYR A 4 -47.10 -39.93 0.04
C TYR A 4 -45.69 -39.59 -0.48
N ASP A 5 -45.45 -38.31 -0.75
CA ASP A 5 -44.16 -37.82 -1.26
C ASP A 5 -43.18 -37.49 -0.13
N PHE A 6 -41.88 -37.64 -0.42
CA PHE A 6 -40.78 -37.35 0.51
C PHE A 6 -40.78 -35.88 0.98
N SER A 7 -41.33 -34.97 0.16
CA SER A 7 -41.51 -33.55 0.47
C SER A 7 -42.44 -33.32 1.68
N CYS A 8 -43.46 -34.16 1.87
CA CYS A 8 -44.41 -34.02 2.98
C CYS A 8 -43.78 -34.33 4.35
N ALA A 9 -42.60 -34.95 4.35
CA ALA A 9 -41.97 -35.48 5.55
C ALA A 9 -40.64 -34.82 5.91
N GLY A 10 -40.22 -33.80 5.16
CA GLY A 10 -38.94 -33.12 5.37
C GLY A 10 -37.72 -34.03 5.21
N ILE A 11 -37.87 -35.20 4.56
CA ILE A 11 -36.75 -36.08 4.26
C ILE A 11 -36.30 -35.91 2.82
N THR A 12 -35.00 -36.05 2.60
CA THR A 12 -34.44 -35.99 1.25
C THR A 12 -34.85 -37.23 0.45
N LYS A 13 -34.87 -37.10 -0.88
CA LYS A 13 -35.15 -38.22 -1.82
C LYS A 13 -34.29 -39.46 -1.53
N ILE A 14 -33.03 -39.24 -1.11
CA ILE A 14 -32.09 -40.30 -0.73
C ILE A 14 -32.54 -41.00 0.56
N GLY A 15 -33.00 -40.25 1.56
CA GLY A 15 -33.57 -40.81 2.79
C GLY A 15 -34.82 -41.64 2.53
N PHE A 16 -35.69 -41.20 1.61
CA PHE A 16 -36.89 -41.96 1.23
C PHE A 16 -36.53 -43.27 0.51
N GLN A 17 -35.53 -43.26 -0.36
CA GLN A 17 -35.08 -44.48 -1.06
C GLN A 17 -34.61 -45.57 -0.10
N LYS A 18 -33.95 -45.19 1.01
CA LYS A 18 -33.47 -46.10 2.06
C LYS A 18 -34.57 -46.82 2.85
N LEU A 19 -35.84 -46.39 2.74
CA LEU A 19 -36.96 -47.04 3.42
C LEU A 19 -37.37 -48.38 2.81
N GLY A 20 -36.91 -48.71 1.60
CA GLY A 20 -37.19 -50.00 0.94
C GLY A 20 -38.69 -50.32 0.86
N ASP A 21 -39.08 -51.52 1.25
CA ASP A 21 -40.49 -51.99 1.22
C ASP A 21 -41.40 -51.26 2.21
N ARG A 22 -40.83 -50.60 3.22
CA ARG A 22 -41.60 -49.83 4.21
C ARG A 22 -42.19 -48.55 3.63
N LYS A 23 -41.80 -48.13 2.41
CA LYS A 23 -42.32 -46.94 1.72
C LYS A 23 -43.84 -46.90 1.64
N ALA A 24 -44.49 -48.04 1.38
CA ALA A 24 -45.95 -48.12 1.23
C ALA A 24 -46.72 -47.85 2.54
N MET A 25 -46.08 -48.12 3.68
CA MET A 25 -46.67 -47.93 5.01
C MET A 25 -46.14 -46.68 5.72
N TRP A 26 -45.14 -46.02 5.12
CA TRP A 26 -44.47 -44.90 5.75
C TRP A 26 -45.28 -43.61 5.58
N LYS A 27 -45.50 -42.92 6.69
CA LYS A 27 -46.23 -41.64 6.77
C LYS A 27 -45.38 -40.66 7.58
N CYS A 28 -45.34 -39.39 7.17
CA CYS A 28 -44.71 -38.35 7.98
C CYS A 28 -45.48 -38.15 9.29
N SER A 29 -44.86 -37.54 10.32
CA SER A 29 -45.53 -37.30 11.61
C SER A 29 -46.89 -36.58 11.46
N THR A 30 -47.00 -35.67 10.49
CA THR A 30 -48.25 -34.94 10.19
C THR A 30 -49.33 -35.86 9.61
N CYS A 31 -48.96 -36.76 8.69
CA CYS A 31 -49.87 -37.75 8.09
C CYS A 31 -50.14 -38.97 8.99
N LYS A 32 -49.24 -39.25 9.94
CA LYS A 32 -49.37 -40.32 10.92
C LYS A 32 -50.44 -39.97 11.95
N ASN A 33 -50.45 -38.72 12.44
CA ASN A 33 -51.38 -38.25 13.45
C ASN A 33 -52.82 -38.03 12.94
N THR A 34 -53.02 -37.96 11.62
CA THR A 34 -54.34 -37.78 11.00
C THR A 34 -55.11 -39.09 10.77
N SER A 35 -54.56 -40.24 11.20
CA SER A 35 -55.15 -41.58 10.94
C SER A 35 -56.03 -42.13 12.08
N SER A 36 -56.42 -41.33 13.08
CA SER A 36 -57.41 -41.75 14.07
C SER A 36 -58.29 -40.58 14.53
N GLY A 37 -59.56 -40.63 14.12
CA GLY A 37 -60.68 -39.91 14.73
C GLY A 37 -60.88 -38.45 14.29
N SER A 38 -61.90 -38.23 13.43
CA SER A 38 -62.84 -37.08 13.32
C SER A 38 -62.36 -35.61 13.37
N PRO A 39 -63.09 -34.68 12.71
CA PRO A 39 -62.60 -33.34 12.43
C PRO A 39 -62.75 -32.41 13.65
N ALA A 40 -61.63 -31.88 14.14
CA ALA A 40 -61.60 -30.67 14.94
C ALA A 40 -60.78 -29.62 14.19
N PRO A 41 -61.28 -28.38 14.01
CA PRO A 41 -60.51 -27.33 13.39
C PRO A 41 -59.45 -26.86 14.39
N GLY A 42 -58.22 -26.75 13.91
CA GLY A 42 -57.17 -26.08 14.66
C GLY A 42 -56.28 -27.02 15.46
N ARG A 43 -55.24 -27.51 14.81
CA ARG A 43 -53.89 -27.57 15.37
C ARG A 43 -52.92 -27.54 14.19
N SER A 44 -52.89 -26.36 13.57
CA SER A 44 -51.64 -25.86 12.99
C SER A 44 -50.57 -26.10 14.04
N ASN A 45 -49.50 -26.81 13.67
CA ASN A 45 -48.22 -26.72 14.36
C ASN A 45 -47.75 -25.26 14.19
N PHE A 46 -48.36 -24.36 14.96
CA PHE A 46 -47.87 -23.02 15.15
C PHE A 46 -46.51 -23.18 15.79
N CYS A 47 -45.48 -22.65 15.13
CA CYS A 47 -44.29 -22.12 15.79
C CYS A 47 -44.71 -21.62 17.17
N THR A 48 -44.16 -22.22 18.23
CA THR A 48 -44.37 -21.71 19.58
C THR A 48 -43.94 -20.23 19.59
N PRO A 49 -44.70 -19.32 20.23
CA PRO A 49 -44.39 -17.89 20.23
C PRO A 49 -42.93 -17.55 20.55
N SER A 50 -42.28 -18.37 21.40
CA SER A 50 -40.87 -18.25 21.77
C SER A 50 -39.86 -18.42 20.63
N ASP A 51 -40.18 -19.19 19.59
CA ASP A 51 -39.25 -19.48 18.48
C ASP A 51 -39.23 -18.32 17.46
N LEU A 52 -40.40 -17.71 17.23
CA LEU A 52 -40.53 -16.50 16.42
C LEU A 52 -39.92 -15.26 17.09
N ASP A 53 -39.98 -15.19 18.42
CA ASP A 53 -39.31 -14.12 19.18
C ASP A 53 -37.79 -14.24 19.12
N GLY A 54 -37.26 -15.47 19.14
CA GLY A 54 -35.83 -15.74 18.90
C GLY A 54 -35.38 -15.29 17.52
N ILE A 55 -36.10 -15.70 16.47
CA ILE A 55 -35.82 -15.30 15.08
C ILE A 55 -35.91 -13.78 14.89
N ARG A 56 -36.90 -13.11 15.52
CA ARG A 56 -36.99 -11.64 15.53
C ARG A 56 -35.81 -10.98 16.23
N GLY A 57 -35.34 -11.56 17.33
CA GLY A 57 -34.14 -11.11 18.04
C GLY A 57 -32.89 -11.19 17.17
N GLU A 58 -32.68 -12.31 16.48
CA GLU A 58 -31.57 -12.51 15.56
C GLU A 58 -31.64 -11.57 14.34
N LEU A 59 -32.82 -11.39 13.76
CA LEU A 59 -33.04 -10.43 12.66
C LEU A 59 -32.74 -8.99 13.08
N ARG A 60 -33.13 -8.60 14.30
CA ARG A 60 -32.79 -7.28 14.86
C ARG A 60 -31.28 -7.15 15.06
N GLY A 61 -30.62 -8.17 15.62
CA GLY A 61 -29.17 -8.19 15.79
C GLY A 61 -28.41 -8.09 14.45
N LEU A 62 -28.86 -8.82 13.42
CA LEU A 62 -28.33 -8.69 12.06
C LEU A 62 -28.57 -7.30 11.48
N SER A 63 -29.76 -6.72 11.69
CA SER A 63 -30.07 -5.38 11.22
C SER A 63 -29.18 -4.31 11.88
N GLU A 64 -28.90 -4.45 13.18
CA GLU A 64 -27.99 -3.59 13.91
C GLU A 64 -26.55 -3.74 13.40
N GLN A 65 -26.07 -4.98 13.17
CA GLN A 65 -24.76 -5.23 12.56
C GLN A 65 -24.65 -4.63 11.15
N MET A 66 -25.68 -4.78 10.32
CA MET A 66 -25.71 -4.19 8.99
C MET A 66 -25.68 -2.67 9.01
N SER A 67 -26.20 -2.03 10.07
CA SER A 67 -26.15 -0.56 10.20
C SER A 67 -24.73 0.00 10.35
N SER A 68 -23.77 -0.84 10.77
CA SER A 68 -22.36 -0.44 10.93
C SER A 68 -21.53 -0.59 9.66
N LEU A 69 -21.96 -1.43 8.71
CA LEU A 69 -21.25 -1.70 7.44
C LEU A 69 -21.03 -0.44 6.57
N PRO A 70 -22.00 0.50 6.43
CA PRO A 70 -21.77 1.73 5.67
C PRO A 70 -20.61 2.55 6.21
N LYS A 71 -20.49 2.67 7.54
CA LYS A 71 -19.39 3.41 8.18
C LYS A 71 -18.04 2.75 7.92
N LEU A 72 -18.01 1.41 7.94
CA LEU A 72 -16.80 0.66 7.61
C LEU A 72 -16.42 0.85 6.14
N LEU A 73 -17.40 0.82 5.23
CA LEU A 73 -17.18 1.07 3.80
C LEU A 73 -16.61 2.47 3.57
N ASP A 74 -17.15 3.48 4.24
CA ASP A 74 -16.66 4.86 4.16
C ASP A 74 -15.23 4.97 4.71
N SER A 75 -14.93 4.28 5.81
CA SER A 75 -13.58 4.20 6.38
C SER A 75 -12.59 3.56 5.40
N VAL A 76 -12.98 2.46 4.73
CA VAL A 76 -12.13 1.79 3.73
C VAL A 76 -11.90 2.70 2.51
N LYS A 77 -12.93 3.41 2.05
CA LYS A 77 -12.78 4.41 0.97
C LYS A 77 -11.82 5.53 1.36
N ASN A 78 -11.91 6.02 2.60
CA ASN A 78 -11.01 7.05 3.10
C ASN A 78 -9.56 6.55 3.16
N ILE A 79 -9.34 5.34 3.68
CA ILE A 79 -8.00 4.70 3.67
C ILE A 79 -7.47 4.53 2.25
N GLN A 80 -8.32 4.15 1.29
CA GLN A 80 -7.92 4.05 -0.12
C GLN A 80 -7.50 5.40 -0.72
N ALA A 81 -8.19 6.49 -0.36
CA ALA A 81 -7.82 7.83 -0.77
C ALA A 81 -6.48 8.25 -0.17
N GLU A 82 -6.28 8.09 1.14
CA GLU A 82 -5.01 8.38 1.81
C GLU A 82 -3.84 7.56 1.23
N LEU A 83 -4.08 6.29 0.88
CA LEU A 83 -3.08 5.45 0.20
C LEU A 83 -2.75 5.94 -1.21
N ALA A 84 -3.70 6.53 -1.93
CA ALA A 84 -3.45 7.14 -3.23
C ALA A 84 -2.58 8.41 -3.06
N ASP A 85 -2.89 9.25 -2.09
CA ASP A 85 -2.12 10.45 -1.78
C ASP A 85 -0.68 10.11 -1.36
N LEU A 86 -0.50 9.08 -0.52
CA LEU A 86 0.83 8.58 -0.14
C LEU A 86 1.64 8.10 -1.35
N LYS A 87 1.01 7.49 -2.36
CA LYS A 87 1.70 7.10 -3.60
C LYS A 87 2.14 8.33 -4.39
N THR A 88 1.30 9.36 -4.47
CA THR A 88 1.64 10.63 -5.12
C THR A 88 2.85 11.28 -4.44
N ILE A 89 2.81 11.41 -3.11
CA ILE A 89 3.93 11.96 -2.32
C ILE A 89 5.20 11.15 -2.54
N LYS A 90 5.11 9.81 -2.58
CA LYS A 90 6.27 8.95 -2.87
C LYS A 90 6.87 9.24 -4.25
N CYS A 91 6.04 9.45 -5.27
CA CYS A 91 6.51 9.82 -6.61
C CYS A 91 7.20 11.18 -6.61
N GLU A 92 6.61 12.19 -5.95
CA GLU A 92 7.20 13.53 -5.82
C GLU A 92 8.56 13.48 -5.09
N LEU A 93 8.65 12.71 -4.01
CA LEU A 93 9.91 12.50 -3.29
C LEU A 93 10.99 11.83 -4.15
N SER A 94 10.59 10.94 -5.08
CA SER A 94 11.53 10.36 -6.03
C SER A 94 12.10 11.42 -6.97
N VAL A 95 11.27 12.34 -7.46
CA VAL A 95 11.72 13.46 -8.31
C VAL A 95 12.66 14.39 -7.55
N VAL A 96 12.35 14.71 -6.30
CA VAL A 96 13.22 15.53 -5.44
C VAL A 96 14.57 14.84 -5.21
N LYS A 97 14.56 13.52 -4.98
CA LYS A 97 15.78 12.74 -4.83
C LYS A 97 16.66 12.82 -6.09
N ASP A 98 16.07 12.61 -7.27
CA ASP A 98 16.80 12.69 -8.53
C ASP A 98 17.40 14.10 -8.75
N SER A 99 16.67 15.16 -8.38
CA SER A 99 17.19 16.53 -8.41
C SER A 99 18.35 16.74 -7.42
N LEU A 100 18.29 16.14 -6.23
CA LEU A 100 19.35 16.24 -5.24
C LEU A 100 20.62 15.52 -5.72
N ASP A 101 20.47 14.34 -6.32
CA ASP A 101 21.58 13.59 -6.90
C ASP A 101 22.28 14.39 -8.01
N TYR A 102 21.51 15.09 -8.86
CA TYR A 102 22.05 16.01 -9.86
C TYR A 102 22.82 17.18 -9.25
N VAL A 103 22.28 17.79 -8.18
CA VAL A 103 22.94 18.90 -7.48
C VAL A 103 24.24 18.44 -6.83
N HIS A 104 24.26 17.27 -6.18
CA HIS A 104 25.49 16.70 -5.61
C HIS A 104 26.56 16.48 -6.69
N ALA A 105 26.21 15.86 -7.82
CA ALA A 105 27.14 15.68 -8.92
C ALA A 105 27.69 17.01 -9.46
N SER A 106 26.85 18.05 -9.51
CA SER A 106 27.26 19.40 -9.91
C SER A 106 28.23 20.02 -8.91
N ILE A 107 28.00 19.84 -7.61
CA ILE A 107 28.89 20.30 -6.54
C ILE A 107 30.25 19.60 -6.64
N ASP A 108 30.27 18.28 -6.81
CA ASP A 108 31.51 17.50 -6.94
C ASP A 108 32.35 17.99 -8.13
N MET A 109 31.70 18.27 -9.26
CA MET A 109 32.35 18.86 -10.43
C MET A 109 32.91 20.26 -10.15
N LEU A 110 32.17 21.11 -9.43
CA LEU A 110 32.67 22.44 -9.04
C LEU A 110 33.86 22.35 -8.10
N ILE A 111 33.84 21.42 -7.12
CA ILE A 111 34.97 21.16 -6.22
C ILE A 111 36.21 20.76 -7.03
N ALA A 112 36.05 19.85 -7.99
CA ALA A 112 37.16 19.43 -8.86
C ALA A 112 37.73 20.59 -9.69
N ARG A 113 36.87 21.47 -10.21
CA ARG A 113 37.30 22.66 -10.96
C ARG A 113 38.02 23.67 -10.07
N ILE A 114 37.55 23.90 -8.85
CA ILE A 114 38.24 24.76 -7.88
C ILE A 114 39.63 24.21 -7.57
N ALA A 115 39.75 22.89 -7.35
CA ALA A 115 41.03 22.25 -7.11
C ALA A 115 42.01 22.33 -8.30
N GLU A 116 41.51 22.42 -9.54
CA GLU A 116 42.34 22.71 -10.72
C GLU A 116 42.83 24.16 -10.71
N VAL A 117 41.92 25.12 -10.51
CA VAL A 117 42.26 26.54 -10.43
C VAL A 117 43.29 26.81 -9.33
N ASP A 118 43.17 26.16 -8.18
CA ASP A 118 44.16 26.27 -7.09
C ASP A 118 45.54 25.79 -7.52
N ARG A 119 45.63 24.70 -8.31
CA ARG A 119 46.90 24.19 -8.86
C ARG A 119 47.50 25.15 -9.89
N GLU A 120 46.68 25.74 -10.74
CA GLU A 120 47.12 26.77 -11.69
C GLU A 120 47.65 28.00 -10.96
N ILE A 121 46.97 28.45 -9.90
CA ILE A 121 47.41 29.58 -9.06
C ILE A 121 48.77 29.29 -8.42
N GLN A 122 48.98 28.09 -7.87
CA GLN A 122 50.28 27.69 -7.31
C GLN A 122 51.39 27.72 -8.36
N THR A 123 51.09 27.28 -9.59
CA THR A 123 52.04 27.30 -10.70
C THR A 123 52.39 28.74 -11.12
N LEU A 124 51.38 29.63 -11.16
CA LEU A 124 51.58 31.05 -11.44
C LEU A 124 52.39 31.75 -10.35
N GLN A 125 52.17 31.42 -9.08
CA GLN A 125 52.94 31.95 -7.96
C GLN A 125 54.43 31.58 -8.09
N LYS A 126 54.73 30.31 -8.36
CA LYS A 126 56.11 29.86 -8.61
C LYS A 126 56.74 30.56 -9.82
N THR A 127 55.98 30.69 -10.91
CA THR A 127 56.45 31.40 -12.11
C THR A 127 56.76 32.86 -11.81
N LYS A 128 55.92 33.53 -11.01
CA LYS A 128 56.16 34.91 -10.54
C LYS A 128 57.45 35.02 -9.74
N GLU A 129 57.69 34.11 -8.80
CA GLU A 129 58.93 34.07 -8.01
C GLU A 129 60.18 33.89 -8.89
N ASP A 130 60.08 33.02 -9.90
CA ASP A 130 61.14 32.80 -10.88
C ASP A 130 61.42 34.06 -11.71
N VAL A 131 60.38 34.76 -12.16
CA VAL A 131 60.50 36.04 -12.90
C VAL A 131 61.15 37.11 -12.02
N THR A 132 60.67 37.31 -10.80
CA THR A 132 61.26 38.30 -9.88
C THR A 132 62.72 38.01 -9.58
N ARG A 133 63.10 36.72 -9.46
CA ARG A 133 64.50 36.33 -9.30
C ARG A 133 65.33 36.63 -10.54
N LEU A 134 64.80 36.41 -11.74
CA LEU A 134 65.47 36.73 -12.99
C LEU A 134 65.63 38.24 -13.18
N GLU A 135 64.60 39.03 -12.90
CA GLU A 135 64.64 40.50 -12.92
C GLU A 135 65.75 41.04 -12.02
N HIS A 136 65.86 40.53 -10.78
CA HIS A 136 66.93 40.94 -9.86
C HIS A 136 68.33 40.60 -10.40
N ARG A 137 68.49 39.43 -11.04
CA ARG A 137 69.77 39.04 -11.67
C ARG A 137 70.12 39.94 -12.84
N LEU A 138 69.13 40.35 -13.66
CA LEU A 138 69.33 41.27 -14.77
C LEU A 138 69.75 42.65 -14.27
N GLN A 139 69.06 43.20 -13.26
CA GLN A 139 69.42 44.49 -12.65
C GLN A 139 70.86 44.46 -12.10
N LYS A 140 71.27 43.36 -11.46
CA LYS A 140 72.63 43.19 -10.97
C LYS A 140 73.67 43.18 -12.10
N LEU A 141 73.38 42.48 -13.21
CA LEU A 141 74.26 42.45 -14.38
C LEU A 141 74.36 43.83 -15.05
N GLU A 142 73.25 44.54 -15.17
CA GLU A 142 73.20 45.89 -15.71
C GLU A 142 74.04 46.88 -14.87
N ALA A 143 73.96 46.78 -13.54
CA ALA A 143 74.78 47.58 -12.64
C ALA A 143 76.29 47.31 -12.83
N VAL A 144 76.70 46.04 -12.95
CA VAL A 144 78.12 45.68 -13.21
C VAL A 144 78.60 46.22 -14.56
N PHE A 145 77.74 46.20 -15.58
CA PHE A 145 78.09 46.71 -16.90
C PHE A 145 78.28 48.23 -16.91
N ASN A 146 77.42 48.97 -16.20
CA ASN A 146 77.56 50.42 -16.05
C ASN A 146 78.79 50.82 -15.23
N ASP A 147 79.16 50.07 -14.19
CA ASP A 147 80.32 50.38 -13.35
C ASP A 147 81.65 50.08 -14.09
N GLY A 148 81.69 49.01 -14.89
CA GLY A 148 82.87 48.62 -15.70
C GLY A 148 83.16 49.51 -16.92
N GLY A 149 82.17 50.28 -17.39
CA GLY A 149 82.34 51.22 -18.51
C GLY A 149 83.03 52.54 -18.16
N SER A 150 83.23 52.82 -16.87
CA SER A 150 83.73 54.11 -16.37
C SER A 150 85.27 54.15 -16.17
N GLY A 151 85.99 53.09 -16.54
CA GLY A 151 87.42 52.91 -16.24
C GLY A 151 88.36 52.81 -17.45
N HIS A 152 87.94 53.25 -18.64
CA HIS A 152 88.79 53.36 -19.83
C HIS A 152 88.72 54.79 -20.37
N ASP A 153 89.49 55.69 -19.75
CA ASP A 153 89.99 56.93 -20.35
C ASP A 153 91.48 57.08 -19.97
#